data_AF-A0A852T740-F1
#
_entry.id   AF-A0A852T740-F1
#
_cell.length_a   1.000
_cell.length_b   1.000
_cell.length_c   1.000
_cell.angle_alpha   90.00
_cell.angle_beta   90.00
_cell.angle_gamma   90.00
#
_symmetry.space_group_name_H-M   'P 1'
#
loop_
_entity.id
_entity.type
_entity.pdbx_description
1 polymer ?
#
loop_
_entity_poly.entity_id
_entity_poly.type
_entity_poly.pdbx_seq_one_letter_code
_entity_poly.pdbx_strand_id
1 'polypeptide(L)' 'MLETEIYSCMDNACIGWMRKDFVTDDLLCPMCGNEMAAEIRELPKI' A
#
# COMPACT_ATOMS: atom_id res chain seq x y z
N MET A 1 4.77 -17.86 -2.88
CA MET A 1 4.33 -16.48 -2.59
C MET A 1 5.52 -15.75 -1.96
N LEU A 2 5.65 -14.45 -2.15
CA LEU A 2 6.76 -13.63 -1.64
C LEU A 2 6.20 -12.59 -0.69
N GLU A 3 6.77 -12.52 0.52
CA GLU A 3 6.53 -11.41 1.45
C GLU A 3 7.04 -10.12 0.81
N THR A 4 6.14 -9.16 0.60
CA THR A 4 6.45 -7.88 -0.02
C THR A 4 6.05 -6.76 0.93
N GLU A 5 6.98 -5.84 1.18
CA GLU A 5 6.66 -4.58 1.85
C GLU A 5 5.80 -3.69 0.94
N ILE A 6 4.65 -3.30 1.45
CA ILE A 6 3.68 -2.42 0.80
C ILE A 6 3.29 -1.29 1.76
N TYR A 7 2.61 -0.29 1.23
CA TYR A 7 1.83 0.67 2.00
C TYR A 7 0.36 0.38 1.78
N SER A 8 -0.39 0.25 2.87
CA SER A 8 -1.81 -0.08 2.91
C SER A 8 -2.59 1.14 3.36
N CYS A 9 -3.70 1.46 2.69
CA CYS A 9 -4.55 2.58 3.05
C CYS A 9 -5.13 2.37 4.46
N MET A 10 -5.12 3.41 5.30
CA MET A 10 -5.63 3.32 6.67
C MET A 10 -7.16 3.45 6.78
N ASP A 11 -7.85 3.74 5.68
CA ASP A 11 -9.30 3.85 5.65
C ASP A 11 -9.94 2.48 5.43
N ASN A 12 -10.76 2.04 6.38
CA ASN A 12 -11.45 0.74 6.34
C ASN A 12 -12.43 0.61 5.16
N ALA A 13 -12.86 1.72 4.55
CA ALA A 13 -13.68 1.71 3.35
C ALA A 13 -12.86 1.61 2.04
N CYS A 14 -11.53 1.73 2.12
CA CYS A 14 -10.62 1.70 0.99
C CYS A 14 -9.71 0.47 1.04
N ILE A 15 -9.68 -0.30 -0.06
CA ILE A 15 -8.80 -1.48 -0.18
C ILE A 15 -7.46 -1.15 -0.87
N GLY A 16 -7.12 0.13 -0.95
CA GLY A 16 -5.96 0.63 -1.67
C GLY A 16 -4.65 0.22 -0.99
N TRP A 17 -3.69 -0.21 -1.79
CA TRP A 17 -2.31 -0.40 -1.35
C TRP A 17 -1.35 -0.13 -2.50
N MET A 18 -0.09 0.14 -2.17
CA MET A 18 0.96 0.43 -3.12
C MET A 18 2.22 -0.34 -2.74
N ARG A 19 3.02 -0.75 -3.74
CA ARG A 19 4.35 -1.28 -3.44
C ARG A 19 5.23 -0.13 -2.96
N LYS A 20 6.11 -0.42 -2.00
CA LYS A 20 7.05 0.55 -1.44
C LYS A 20 7.90 1.26 -2.50
N ASP A 21 8.20 0.58 -3.60
CA ASP A 21 8.99 1.12 -4.72
C ASP A 21 8.27 2.19 -5.55
N PHE A 22 6.96 2.35 -5.39
CA PHE A 22 6.12 3.21 -6.22
C PHE A 22 5.29 4.22 -5.41
N VAL A 23 5.57 4.40 -4.12
CA VAL A 23 4.82 5.37 -3.32
C VAL A 23 5.18 6.81 -3.67
N THR A 24 4.22 7.70 -3.47
CA THR A 24 4.40 9.14 -3.57
C THR A 24 5.03 9.69 -2.28
N ASP A 25 5.74 10.82 -2.38
CA ASP A 25 6.43 11.45 -1.24
C ASP A 25 5.48 11.85 -0.09
N ASP A 26 4.20 12.08 -0.40
CA ASP A 26 3.17 12.46 0.56
C ASP A 26 2.57 11.26 1.32
N LEU A 27 2.88 10.01 0.91
CA LEU A 27 2.32 8.77 1.46
C LEU A 27 0.79 8.77 1.54
N LEU A 28 0.13 9.48 0.62
CA LEU A 28 -1.31 9.51 0.50
C LEU A 28 -1.80 8.45 -0.48
N CYS A 29 -2.89 7.79 -0.12
CA CYS A 29 -3.53 6.80 -0.97
C CYS A 29 -4.05 7.49 -2.24
N PRO A 30 -3.61 7.07 -3.44
CA PRO A 30 -4.01 7.72 -4.68
C PRO A 30 -5.48 7.50 -5.04
N MET A 31 -6.16 6.57 -4.35
CA MET A 31 -7.57 6.29 -4.58
C MET A 31 -8.52 7.18 -3.76
N CYS A 32 -8.12 7.56 -2.54
CA CYS A 32 -9.02 8.26 -1.61
C CYS A 32 -8.37 9.44 -0.86
N GLY A 33 -7.06 9.63 -0.97
CA GLY A 33 -6.32 10.72 -0.33
C GLY A 33 -6.01 10.52 1.15
N ASN A 34 -6.41 9.39 1.76
CA ASN A 34 -6.08 9.08 3.15
C ASN A 34 -4.63 8.63 3.31
N GLU A 35 -4.11 8.71 4.53
CA GLU A 35 -2.77 8.22 4.88
C GLU A 35 -2.64 6.70 4.67
N MET A 36 -1.40 6.28 4.42
CA MET A 36 -1.04 4.88 4.26
C MET A 36 -0.01 4.43 5.31
N ALA A 37 -0.14 3.19 5.77
CA ALA A 37 0.77 2.57 6.74
C ALA A 37 1.54 1.40 6.09
N ALA A 38 2.79 1.19 6.52
CA ALA A 38 3.59 0.08 6.02
C ALA A 38 3.04 -1.27 6.51
N GLU A 39 2.96 -2.26 5.60
CA GLU A 39 2.45 -3.60 5.86
C GLU A 39 3.25 -4.63 5.05
N ILE A 40 3.28 -5.89 5.51
CA ILE A 40 3.80 -7.02 4.73
C ILE A 40 2.63 -7.75 4.10
N ARG A 41 2.69 -7.94 2.78
CA ARG A 41 1.69 -8.70 2.03
C ARG A 41 2.33 -9.81 1.21
N GLU A 42 1.73 -10.99 1.25
CA GLU A 42 2.11 -12.08 0.36
C GLU A 42 1.61 -11.80 -1.06
N LEU A 43 2.53 -11.64 -2.00
CA LEU A 43 2.23 -11.44 -3.41
C LEU A 43 2.75 -12.62 -4.25
N PRO A 44 2.07 -12.97 -5.35
CA PRO A 44 2.63 -13.91 -6.31
C PRO A 44 3.91 -13.32 -6.92
N LYS A 45 4.85 -14.20 -7.26
CA LYS A 45 6.03 -13.81 -8.02
C LYS A 45 5.56 -13.40 -9.42
N ILE A 46 5.92 -12.18 -9.84
CA ILE A 46 5.61 -11.66 -11.18
C ILE A 46 6.44 -12.43 -12.21
#